data_AF-A0AAU0PZY3-F1
#
_entry.id   AF-A0AAU0PZY3-F1
#
_cell.length_a   1.000
_cell.length_b   1.000
_cell.length_c   1.000
_cell.angle_alpha   90.00
_cell.angle_beta   90.00
_cell.angle_gamma   90.00
#
_symmetry.space_group_name_H-M   'P 1'
#
loop_
_entity.id
_entity.type
_entity.pdbx_description
1 polymer ?
#
loop_
_entity_poly.entity_id
_entity_poly.type
_entity_poly.pdbx_seq_one_letter_code
_entity_poly.pdbx_strand_id
1 'polypeptide(L)'
;MNSKRESAHDSAGAQEIIPTADIVDVVGPSVRSCDVQFFNYGGRAEFAGQISTVRCYEDNALLKSVLGTAGDGRVLVVDGGRSVHTALMGDNVAALGHDHGWSGIIIYGAIRDSAEIKDMDFGVKALGTNPRKSSKTGDGERDVVVNFGGVDFIPGQYVTCDADGIVVTERPVSPPQT
;
A
#
# COMPACT_ATOMS: atom_id res chain seq x y z
N MET A 1 -6.74 -41.90 24.06
CA MET A 1 -7.83 -41.03 23.58
C MET A 1 -7.40 -39.58 23.76
N ASN A 2 -7.40 -38.85 22.63
CA ASN A 2 -7.22 -37.40 22.42
C ASN A 2 -5.87 -36.81 22.87
N SER A 3 -4.85 -36.65 22.00
CA SER A 3 -4.80 -35.85 20.76
C SER A 3 -5.37 -34.44 20.93
N LYS A 4 -4.50 -33.50 21.30
CA LYS A 4 -4.69 -32.06 21.08
C LYS A 4 -3.57 -31.57 20.17
N ARG A 5 -3.97 -31.53 18.89
CA ARG A 5 -3.44 -30.80 17.74
C ARG A 5 -2.44 -29.69 18.11
N GLU A 6 -1.19 -29.88 17.70
CA GLU A 6 -0.28 -28.80 17.38
C GLU A 6 -0.95 -27.92 16.32
N SER A 7 -1.16 -26.64 16.64
CA SER A 7 -1.59 -25.66 15.65
C SER A 7 -0.41 -25.38 14.73
N ALA A 8 -0.43 -25.98 13.54
CA ALA A 8 0.33 -25.48 12.41
C ALA A 8 -0.08 -24.03 12.16
N HIS A 9 0.74 -23.09 12.64
CA HIS A 9 0.84 -21.79 12.00
C HIS A 9 1.53 -22.09 10.66
N ASP A 10 0.70 -22.38 9.66
CA ASP A 10 1.14 -22.43 8.29
C ASP A 10 1.71 -21.05 7.99
N SER A 11 3.04 -20.97 7.86
CA SER A 11 3.71 -19.83 7.27
C SER A 11 3.20 -19.74 5.84
N ALA A 12 2.11 -19.00 5.62
CA ALA A 12 1.69 -18.57 4.30
C ALA A 12 2.94 -17.94 3.68
N GLY A 13 3.52 -18.65 2.70
CA GLY A 13 4.86 -18.36 2.19
C GLY A 13 4.94 -16.89 1.84
N ALA A 14 5.87 -16.17 2.48
CA ALA A 14 6.16 -14.80 2.11
C ALA A 14 6.45 -14.81 0.60
N GLN A 15 5.56 -14.19 -0.17
CA GLN A 15 5.75 -14.08 -1.60
C GLN A 15 7.06 -13.31 -1.81
N GLU A 16 8.01 -13.94 -2.47
CA GLU A 16 9.29 -13.30 -2.80
C GLU A 16 9.01 -12.04 -3.62
N ILE A 17 9.42 -10.88 -3.09
CA ILE A 17 9.27 -9.59 -3.74
C ILE A 17 10.46 -9.42 -4.68
N ILE A 18 10.17 -9.18 -5.95
CA ILE A 18 11.20 -8.88 -6.95
C ILE A 18 11.50 -7.38 -6.85
N PRO A 19 12.78 -6.98 -6.71
CA PRO A 19 13.17 -5.57 -6.68
C PRO A 19 12.62 -4.79 -7.88
N THR A 20 12.21 -3.54 -7.67
CA THR A 20 11.62 -2.72 -8.72
C THR A 20 12.57 -2.53 -9.90
N ALA A 21 13.88 -2.38 -9.65
CA ALA A 21 14.90 -2.31 -10.68
C ALA A 21 14.93 -3.56 -11.58
N ASP A 22 14.85 -4.76 -10.99
CA ASP A 22 14.81 -6.01 -11.75
C ASP A 22 13.52 -6.13 -12.57
N ILE A 23 12.39 -5.64 -12.05
CA ILE A 23 11.13 -5.56 -12.82
C ILE A 23 11.31 -4.63 -14.03
N VAL A 24 11.95 -3.47 -13.86
CA VAL A 24 12.25 -2.54 -14.95
C VAL A 24 13.12 -3.21 -16.02
N ASP A 25 14.16 -3.94 -15.62
CA ASP A 25 15.05 -4.63 -16.56
C ASP A 25 14.32 -5.71 -17.36
N VAL A 26 13.39 -6.44 -16.74
CA VAL A 26 12.58 -7.49 -17.39
C VAL A 26 11.51 -6.91 -18.31
N VAL A 27 10.81 -5.86 -17.89
CA VAL A 27 9.69 -5.26 -18.64
C VAL A 27 10.20 -4.32 -19.75
N GLY A 28 11.32 -3.63 -19.51
CA GLY A 28 11.92 -2.69 -20.44
C GLY A 28 11.20 -1.33 -20.53
N PRO A 29 11.36 -0.59 -21.65
CA PRO A 29 10.97 0.83 -21.76
C PRO A 29 9.48 1.15 -21.54
N SER A 30 8.60 0.14 -21.61
CA SER A 30 7.16 0.32 -21.38
C SER A 30 6.75 0.13 -19.92
N VAL A 31 7.68 -0.10 -19.00
CA VAL A 31 7.38 -0.26 -17.58
C VAL A 31 6.71 0.99 -17.02
N ARG A 32 5.68 0.81 -16.20
CA ARG A 32 5.02 1.90 -15.48
C ARG A 32 5.73 2.12 -14.16
N SER A 33 6.77 2.94 -14.19
CA SER A 33 7.51 3.41 -13.01
C SER A 33 6.95 4.77 -12.56
N CYS A 34 6.63 4.91 -11.27
CA CYS A 34 6.02 6.13 -10.73
C CYS A 34 7.07 7.18 -10.39
N ASP A 35 6.93 8.38 -10.95
CA ASP A 35 7.89 9.48 -10.75
C ASP A 35 7.76 10.19 -9.38
N VAL A 36 6.66 9.96 -8.65
CA VAL A 36 6.42 10.62 -7.37
C VAL A 36 7.38 10.08 -6.31
N GLN A 37 8.10 11.01 -5.68
CA GLN A 37 9.02 10.71 -4.59
C GLN A 37 8.23 10.55 -3.29
N PHE A 38 8.21 9.33 -2.76
CA PHE A 38 7.56 8.99 -1.49
C PHE A 38 8.57 8.76 -0.38
N PHE A 39 8.19 9.09 0.85
CA PHE A 39 8.89 8.63 2.04
C PHE A 39 8.36 7.26 2.47
N ASN A 40 9.26 6.41 2.97
CA ASN A 40 8.92 5.16 3.63
C ASN A 40 8.67 5.42 5.11
N TYR A 41 7.48 5.08 5.59
CA TYR A 41 7.08 5.27 6.98
C TYR A 41 6.76 3.97 7.72
N GLY A 42 6.49 2.88 7.00
CA GLY A 42 6.18 1.59 7.59
C GLY A 42 7.45 0.79 7.91
N GLY A 43 7.33 -0.23 8.76
CA GLY A 43 8.43 -1.14 9.09
C GLY A 43 8.83 -2.07 7.93
N ARG A 44 7.95 -2.24 6.93
CA ARG A 44 8.29 -2.89 5.67
C ARG A 44 8.76 -1.86 4.65
N ALA A 45 10.04 -1.89 4.32
CA ALA A 45 10.61 -1.08 3.24
C ALA A 45 10.20 -1.59 1.84
N GLU A 46 9.86 -2.88 1.75
CA GLU A 46 9.44 -3.57 0.53
C GLU A 46 8.06 -4.19 0.73
N PHE A 47 7.17 -3.96 -0.22
CA PHE A 47 5.84 -4.57 -0.21
C PHE A 47 5.26 -4.59 -1.61
N ALA A 48 4.45 -5.60 -1.90
CA ALA A 48 3.79 -5.76 -3.19
C ALA A 48 2.40 -6.37 -3.01
N GLY A 49 1.57 -6.25 -4.04
CA GLY A 49 0.25 -6.88 -4.03
C GLY A 49 -0.66 -6.37 -5.15
N GLN A 50 -1.83 -6.99 -5.25
CA GLN A 50 -2.88 -6.52 -6.16
C GLN A 50 -3.45 -5.18 -5.65
N ILE A 51 -3.66 -4.24 -6.56
CA ILE A 51 -4.10 -2.87 -6.28
C ILE A 51 -5.58 -2.86 -5.95
N SER A 52 -5.93 -2.21 -4.85
CA SER A 52 -7.23 -1.57 -4.64
C SER A 52 -7.02 -0.07 -4.53
N THR A 53 -8.03 0.74 -4.85
CA THR A 53 -7.87 2.20 -4.86
C THR A 53 -8.94 2.92 -4.07
N VAL A 54 -8.55 4.08 -3.54
CA VAL A 54 -9.47 5.10 -3.01
C VAL A 54 -9.03 6.46 -3.53
N ARG A 55 -9.98 7.25 -4.02
CA ARG A 55 -9.79 8.70 -4.20
C ARG A 55 -10.58 9.43 -3.13
N CYS A 56 -9.94 10.32 -2.41
CA CYS A 56 -10.59 11.21 -1.44
C CYS A 56 -9.83 12.53 -1.33
N TYR A 57 -10.37 13.48 -0.58
CA TYR A 57 -9.69 14.75 -0.34
C TYR A 57 -9.89 15.17 1.11
N GLU A 58 -8.82 15.12 1.89
CA GLU A 58 -8.79 15.50 3.31
C GLU A 58 -9.85 14.82 4.20
N ASP A 59 -10.40 13.70 3.74
CA ASP A 59 -11.35 12.82 4.42
C ASP A 59 -10.84 11.39 4.46
N ASN A 60 -11.00 10.72 5.59
CA ASN A 60 -10.44 9.40 5.81
C ASN A 60 -11.43 8.33 6.28
N ALA A 61 -12.74 8.61 6.22
CA ALA A 61 -13.72 7.60 6.60
C ALA A 61 -13.78 6.45 5.59
N LEU A 62 -13.73 6.76 4.28
CA LEU A 62 -13.76 5.73 3.23
C LEU A 62 -12.51 4.85 3.26
N LEU A 63 -11.28 5.41 3.25
CA LEU A 63 -10.08 4.56 3.29
C LEU A 63 -10.04 3.69 4.54
N LYS A 64 -10.45 4.21 5.71
CA LYS A 64 -10.51 3.42 6.94
C LYS A 64 -11.48 2.25 6.79
N SER A 65 -12.65 2.47 6.19
CA SER A 65 -13.61 1.39 5.94
C SER A 65 -13.05 0.31 5.01
N VAL A 66 -12.24 0.70 4.01
CA VAL A 66 -11.60 -0.23 3.07
C VAL A 66 -10.52 -1.07 3.77
N LEU A 67 -9.65 -0.43 4.57
CA LEU A 67 -8.62 -1.13 5.34
C LEU A 67 -9.21 -2.08 6.40
N GLY A 68 -10.43 -1.81 6.87
CA GLY A 68 -11.17 -2.73 7.75
C GLY A 68 -11.81 -3.93 7.05
N THR A 69 -11.56 -4.12 5.75
CA THR A 69 -11.95 -5.33 5.02
C THR A 69 -10.74 -6.23 4.79
N ALA A 70 -10.97 -7.53 4.53
CA ALA A 70 -9.90 -8.48 4.24
C ALA A 70 -8.99 -7.97 3.10
N GLY A 71 -7.71 -7.81 3.41
CA GLY A 71 -6.69 -7.30 2.51
C GLY A 71 -6.22 -8.37 1.53
N ASP A 72 -6.11 -9.63 1.95
CA ASP A 72 -5.63 -10.76 1.14
C ASP A 72 -4.29 -10.45 0.44
N GLY A 73 -3.38 -9.75 1.14
CA GLY A 73 -2.08 -9.34 0.59
C GLY A 73 -2.15 -8.19 -0.42
N ARG A 74 -3.31 -7.55 -0.61
CA ARG A 74 -3.46 -6.39 -1.49
C ARG A 74 -2.73 -5.16 -0.97
N VAL A 75 -2.51 -4.21 -1.88
CA VAL A 75 -2.00 -2.88 -1.58
C VAL A 75 -3.10 -1.87 -1.86
N LEU A 76 -3.36 -0.98 -0.88
CA LEU A 76 -4.28 0.13 -1.07
C LEU A 76 -3.52 1.33 -1.64
N VAL A 77 -3.99 1.87 -2.76
CA VAL A 77 -3.45 3.09 -3.36
C VAL A 77 -4.45 4.22 -3.17
N VAL A 78 -4.05 5.27 -2.47
CA VAL A 78 -4.91 6.39 -2.11
C VAL A 78 -4.47 7.66 -2.84
N ASP A 79 -5.35 8.18 -3.69
CA ASP A 79 -5.24 9.54 -4.22
C ASP A 79 -5.90 10.50 -3.23
N GLY A 80 -5.08 11.20 -2.45
CA GLY A 80 -5.48 12.21 -1.49
C GLY A 80 -5.42 13.65 -2.03
N GLY A 81 -5.31 13.81 -3.36
CA GLY A 81 -5.18 15.12 -4.01
C GLY A 81 -3.87 15.84 -3.70
N ARG A 82 -2.80 15.10 -3.35
CA ARG A 82 -1.49 15.64 -2.93
C ARG A 82 -1.56 16.54 -1.69
N SER A 83 -2.67 16.54 -0.94
CA SER A 83 -2.77 17.39 0.23
C SER A 83 -1.86 16.88 1.35
N VAL A 84 -1.02 17.78 1.85
CA VAL A 84 -0.26 17.61 3.09
C VAL A 84 -0.82 18.48 4.21
N HIS A 85 -2.05 18.98 4.06
CA HIS A 85 -2.73 19.83 5.05
C HIS A 85 -3.33 19.01 6.20
N THR A 86 -3.83 17.80 5.91
CA THR A 86 -4.35 16.85 6.90
C THR A 86 -3.75 15.47 6.68
N ALA A 87 -3.66 14.68 7.74
CA ALA A 87 -3.27 13.28 7.66
C ALA A 87 -4.48 12.40 7.34
N LEU A 88 -4.33 11.57 6.29
CA LEU A 88 -5.32 10.56 5.91
C LEU A 88 -5.16 9.26 6.73
N MET A 89 -3.98 9.02 7.29
CA MET A 89 -3.72 7.84 8.12
C MET A 89 -2.88 8.19 9.34
N GLY A 90 -3.19 7.54 10.47
CA GLY A 90 -2.34 7.47 11.65
C GLY A 90 -2.20 6.02 12.11
N ASP A 91 -1.52 5.80 13.22
CA ASP A 91 -1.20 4.49 13.83
C ASP A 91 -2.39 3.53 13.88
N ASN A 92 -3.55 3.97 14.37
CA ASN A 92 -4.74 3.15 14.54
C ASN A 92 -5.31 2.63 13.21
N VAL A 93 -5.18 3.44 12.15
CA VAL A 93 -5.66 3.06 10.81
C VAL A 93 -4.63 2.20 10.10
N ALA A 94 -3.33 2.42 10.33
CA ALA A 94 -2.27 1.56 9.84
C ALA A 94 -2.35 0.15 10.48
N ALA A 95 -2.51 0.07 11.79
CA ALA A 95 -2.72 -1.18 12.53
C ALA A 95 -3.96 -1.93 12.02
N LEU A 96 -5.06 -1.22 11.75
CA LEU A 96 -6.25 -1.82 11.15
C LEU A 96 -5.94 -2.52 9.82
N GLY A 97 -5.18 -1.87 8.93
CA GLY A 97 -4.77 -2.45 7.65
C GLY A 97 -3.89 -3.69 7.81
N HIS A 98 -2.88 -3.60 8.67
CA HIS A 98 -2.03 -4.73 9.05
C HIS A 98 -2.86 -5.92 9.55
N ASP A 99 -3.73 -5.69 10.53
CA ASP A 99 -4.52 -6.74 11.19
C ASP A 99 -5.51 -7.43 10.25
N HIS A 100 -5.92 -6.74 9.17
CA HIS A 100 -6.80 -7.29 8.13
C HIS A 100 -6.02 -7.89 6.95
N GLY A 101 -4.70 -8.03 7.04
CA GLY A 101 -3.88 -8.72 6.05
C GLY A 101 -3.60 -7.92 4.79
N TRP A 102 -3.64 -6.58 4.85
CA TRP A 102 -3.12 -5.75 3.77
C TRP A 102 -1.58 -5.81 3.76
N SER A 103 -0.99 -5.84 2.57
CA SER A 103 0.48 -5.84 2.40
C SER A 103 1.08 -4.46 2.68
N GLY A 104 0.36 -3.42 2.27
CA GLY A 104 0.76 -2.04 2.49
C GLY A 104 -0.23 -1.02 1.92
N ILE A 105 0.15 0.25 2.04
CA ILE A 105 -0.60 1.39 1.54
C ILE A 105 0.34 2.45 0.93
N ILE A 106 -0.07 3.00 -0.21
CA ILE A 106 0.54 4.18 -0.84
C ILE A 106 -0.44 5.33 -0.71
N ILE A 107 -0.04 6.44 -0.10
CA ILE A 107 -0.89 7.62 0.12
C ILE A 107 -0.29 8.82 -0.61
N TYR A 108 -0.93 9.26 -1.69
CA TYR A 108 -0.65 10.52 -2.34
C TYR A 108 -1.22 11.70 -1.53
N GLY A 109 -0.64 11.88 -0.34
CA GLY A 109 -1.05 12.82 0.71
C GLY A 109 -0.18 12.63 1.96
N ALA A 110 -0.61 13.18 3.10
CA ALA A 110 0.12 13.07 4.37
C ALA A 110 -0.43 11.99 5.33
N ILE A 111 0.43 11.56 6.24
CA ILE A 111 0.09 10.72 7.41
C ILE A 111 0.43 11.44 8.72
N ARG A 112 0.23 10.77 9.85
CA ARG A 112 0.68 11.19 11.19
C ARG A 112 1.03 9.96 12.02
N ASP A 113 1.50 10.16 13.25
CA ASP A 113 1.89 9.07 14.16
C ASP A 113 2.99 8.19 13.51
N SER A 114 3.91 8.85 12.78
CA SER A 114 4.93 8.18 11.95
C SER A 114 5.99 7.45 12.77
N ALA A 115 6.21 7.85 14.02
CA ALA A 115 7.16 7.17 14.90
C ALA A 115 6.64 5.77 15.25
N GLU A 116 5.35 5.65 15.52
CA GLU A 116 4.66 4.40 15.82
C GLU A 116 4.52 3.52 14.58
N ILE A 117 4.19 4.11 13.43
CA ILE A 117 4.01 3.39 12.16
C ILE A 117 5.33 2.74 11.68
N LYS A 118 6.48 3.36 11.99
CA LYS A 118 7.81 2.85 11.59
C LYS A 118 8.10 1.44 12.10
N ASP A 119 7.56 1.08 13.26
CA ASP A 119 7.81 -0.22 13.87
C ASP A 119 6.72 -1.26 13.54
N MET A 120 5.73 -0.90 12.70
CA MET A 120 4.68 -1.80 12.25
C MET A 120 5.14 -2.64 11.06
N ASP A 121 4.85 -3.94 11.08
CA ASP A 121 5.13 -4.86 9.97
C ASP A 121 4.16 -4.66 8.79
N PHE A 122 4.13 -3.44 8.26
CA PHE A 122 3.18 -2.96 7.25
C PHE A 122 3.87 -1.99 6.30
N GLY A 123 3.62 -2.10 5.00
CA GLY A 123 4.18 -1.18 4.01
C GLY A 123 3.46 0.16 4.04
N VAL A 124 4.18 1.27 4.20
CA VAL A 124 3.58 2.62 4.14
C VAL A 124 4.47 3.58 3.36
N LYS A 125 3.95 4.08 2.23
CA LYS A 125 4.53 5.18 1.47
C LYS A 125 3.60 6.40 1.52
N ALA A 126 4.14 7.58 1.84
CA ALA A 126 3.36 8.83 1.82
C ALA A 126 4.24 10.05 1.46
N LEU A 127 3.61 11.18 1.12
CA LEU A 127 4.33 12.40 0.70
C LEU A 127 4.96 13.17 1.87
N GLY A 128 4.49 12.93 3.10
CA GLY A 128 4.88 13.71 4.26
C GLY A 128 4.03 13.40 5.47
N THR A 129 4.21 14.22 6.52
CA THR A 129 3.44 14.12 7.76
C THR A 129 2.69 15.41 8.06
N ASN A 130 1.51 15.34 8.67
CA ASN A 130 0.83 16.47 9.26
C ASN A 130 0.00 16.04 10.49
N PRO A 131 0.17 16.63 11.67
CA PRO A 131 -0.58 16.21 12.87
C PRO A 131 -2.09 16.46 12.78
N ARG A 132 -2.55 17.35 11.89
CA ARG A 132 -3.96 17.69 11.72
C ARG A 132 -4.74 16.47 11.19
N LYS A 133 -5.81 16.11 11.88
CA LYS A 133 -6.73 15.04 11.44
C LYS A 133 -7.55 15.49 10.23
N SER A 134 -7.80 14.57 9.31
CA SER A 134 -8.82 14.67 8.26
C SER A 134 -10.25 14.70 8.82
N SER A 135 -11.21 15.08 7.97
CA SER A 135 -12.63 14.86 8.21
C SER A 135 -13.00 13.37 8.13
N LYS A 136 -14.27 13.06 8.44
CA LYS A 136 -14.82 11.69 8.46
C LYS A 136 -16.25 11.63 7.90
N THR A 137 -16.53 12.41 6.87
CA THR A 137 -17.82 12.44 6.18
C THR A 137 -18.05 11.17 5.37
N GLY A 138 -16.98 10.53 4.89
CA GLY A 138 -17.07 9.37 4.01
C GLY A 138 -17.01 9.71 2.53
N ASP A 139 -16.80 10.99 2.19
CA ASP A 139 -16.74 11.44 0.80
C ASP A 139 -15.50 10.88 0.09
N GLY A 140 -15.72 10.28 -1.08
CA GLY A 140 -14.68 9.70 -1.91
C GLY A 140 -15.21 8.62 -2.83
N GLU A 141 -14.30 8.07 -3.62
CA GLU A 141 -14.57 7.01 -4.59
C GLU A 141 -13.67 5.82 -4.28
N ARG A 142 -14.20 4.60 -4.40
CA ARG A 142 -13.46 3.36 -4.23
C ARG A 142 -13.38 2.63 -5.57
N ASP A 143 -12.28 1.91 -5.80
CA ASP A 143 -12.08 1.05 -6.96
C ASP A 143 -12.20 1.82 -8.30
N VAL A 144 -11.72 3.07 -8.30
CA VAL A 144 -11.55 3.92 -9.49
C VAL A 144 -10.10 3.99 -9.91
N VAL A 145 -9.82 4.22 -11.20
CA VAL A 145 -8.45 4.48 -11.65
C VAL A 145 -7.98 5.78 -11.03
N VAL A 146 -6.82 5.76 -10.36
CA VAL A 146 -6.15 6.96 -9.85
C VAL A 146 -4.83 7.18 -10.59
N ASN A 147 -4.47 8.44 -10.82
CA ASN A 147 -3.32 8.80 -11.64
C ASN A 147 -2.41 9.79 -10.92
N PHE A 148 -1.15 9.42 -10.75
CA PHE A 148 -0.09 10.31 -10.30
C PHE A 148 1.28 9.74 -10.70
N GLY A 149 2.29 10.62 -10.82
CA GLY A 149 3.65 10.21 -11.17
C GLY A 149 3.76 9.55 -12.54
N GLY A 150 2.93 9.96 -13.51
CA GLY A 150 2.91 9.38 -14.85
C GLY A 150 2.30 7.99 -14.93
N VAL A 151 1.72 7.46 -13.84
CA VAL A 151 1.21 6.09 -13.76
C VAL A 151 -0.27 6.07 -13.42
N ASP A 152 -1.02 5.25 -14.15
CA ASP A 152 -2.37 4.82 -13.78
C ASP A 152 -2.30 3.62 -12.82
N PHE A 153 -2.85 3.80 -11.63
CA PHE A 153 -3.08 2.73 -10.67
C PHE A 153 -4.50 2.21 -10.88
N ILE A 154 -4.58 1.05 -11.53
CA ILE A 154 -5.85 0.43 -11.94
C ILE A 154 -6.16 -0.69 -10.95
N PRO A 155 -7.36 -0.70 -10.32
CA PRO A 155 -7.79 -1.82 -9.47
C PRO A 155 -7.64 -3.17 -10.17
N GLY A 156 -7.13 -4.17 -9.45
CA GLY A 156 -6.91 -5.53 -9.97
C GLY A 156 -5.57 -5.75 -10.66
N GLN A 157 -4.82 -4.70 -11.00
CA GLN A 157 -3.42 -4.79 -11.43
C GLN A 157 -2.49 -4.94 -10.21
N TYR A 158 -1.18 -5.00 -10.42
CA TYR A 158 -0.20 -5.26 -9.37
C TYR A 158 0.74 -4.09 -9.19
N VAL A 159 1.12 -3.85 -7.94
CA VAL A 159 2.13 -2.86 -7.58
C VAL A 159 3.23 -3.50 -6.75
N THR A 160 4.46 -3.10 -7.02
CA THR A 160 5.63 -3.43 -6.22
C THR A 160 6.29 -2.13 -5.76
N CYS A 161 6.62 -2.08 -4.47
CA CYS A 161 7.23 -0.94 -3.80
C CYS A 161 8.50 -1.37 -3.09
N ASP A 162 9.57 -0.61 -3.23
CA ASP A 162 10.82 -0.79 -2.48
C ASP A 162 11.47 0.57 -2.18
N ALA A 163 12.75 0.59 -1.82
CA ALA A 163 13.48 1.81 -1.54
C ALA A 163 13.67 2.73 -2.76
N ASP A 164 13.71 2.19 -3.97
CA ASP A 164 13.99 2.92 -5.20
C ASP A 164 12.73 3.56 -5.79
N GLY A 165 11.59 2.86 -5.71
CA GLY A 165 10.37 3.41 -6.29
C GLY A 165 9.12 2.55 -6.15
N ILE A 166 8.23 2.76 -7.11
CA ILE A 166 6.96 2.06 -7.26
C ILE A 166 6.80 1.67 -8.73
N VAL A 167 6.59 0.39 -8.99
CA VAL A 167 6.35 -0.14 -10.34
C VAL A 167 4.98 -0.81 -10.40
N VAL A 168 4.24 -0.56 -11.47
CA VAL A 168 2.93 -1.15 -11.72
C VAL A 168 2.96 -2.08 -12.93
N THR A 169 2.44 -3.29 -12.76
CA THR A 169 2.35 -4.32 -13.80
C THR A 169 0.91 -4.83 -13.96
N GLU A 170 0.55 -5.30 -15.15
CA GLU A 170 -0.80 -5.84 -15.39
C GLU A 170 -1.04 -7.20 -14.72
N ARG A 171 0.04 -7.94 -14.49
CA ARG A 171 0.05 -9.30 -13.93
C ARG A 171 1.12 -9.40 -12.84
N PRO A 172 1.03 -10.40 -11.93
CA PRO A 172 2.11 -10.66 -10.99
C PRO A 172 3.42 -10.84 -11.74
N VAL A 173 4.50 -10.25 -11.23
CA VAL A 173 5.84 -10.51 -11.74
C VAL A 173 6.37 -11.73 -11.00
N SER A 174 6.92 -12.69 -11.74
CA SER A 174 7.59 -13.87 -11.19
C SER A 174 9.08 -13.80 -11.49
N PRO A 175 9.94 -14.32 -10.60
CA PRO A 175 11.37 -14.36 -10.86
C PRO A 175 11.64 -15.07 -12.19
N PRO A 176 12.72 -14.73 -12.92
CA PRO A 176 13.13 -15.49 -14.09
C PRO A 176 13.28 -16.96 -13.70
N GLN A 177 12.62 -17.87 -14.43
CA GLN A 177 12.87 -19.29 -14.26
C GLN A 177 14.24 -19.58 -14.89
N THR A 178 15.26 -19.77 -14.05
CA THR A 178 16.58 -20.27 -14.46
C THR A 178 16.51 -21.68 -14.97
#